data_AF-A0A1J4X760-F1
#
_entry.id   AF-A0A1J4X760-F1
#
_cell.length_a   1.000
_cell.length_b   1.000
_cell.length_c   1.000
_cell.angle_alpha   90.00
_cell.angle_beta   90.00
_cell.angle_gamma   90.00
#
_symmetry.space_group_name_H-M   'P 1'
#
loop_
_entity.id
_entity.type
_entity.pdbx_description
1 polymer ?
#
loop_
_entity_poly.entity_id
_entity_poly.type
_entity_poly.pdbx_seq_one_letter_code
_entity_poly.pdbx_strand_id
1 'polypeptide(L)'
;MKKRSKGNNSRSRPGQPFWLSAKVVLPVFGLLLLAAVLAMPSLNTGGRHIEKEVRHTDSTVQAPPVSGMRTVFTTAIKDREPVDRVSTFSAKSGQATFFSEVRNLDGHTVTHQWRWGDKVMFEIPFKIKGERWRVWSTKTLLPQWQGVWSVWVVDETGQVLARDTLNVKP
;
A
#
# COMPACT_ATOMS: atom_id res chain seq x y z
N MET A 1 -47.68 35.06 -22.05
CA MET A 1 -46.65 35.02 -20.97
C MET A 1 -47.06 34.01 -19.90
N LYS A 2 -46.47 32.82 -19.88
CA LYS A 2 -46.46 31.88 -18.73
C LYS A 2 -45.47 30.76 -19.03
N LYS A 3 -44.25 30.90 -18.53
CA LYS A 3 -43.25 29.81 -18.51
C LYS A 3 -43.70 28.79 -17.45
N ARG A 4 -43.78 27.51 -17.79
CA ARG A 4 -43.87 26.44 -16.79
C ARG A 4 -42.79 25.38 -17.04
N SER A 5 -42.02 25.23 -15.98
CA SER A 5 -40.88 24.36 -15.69
C SER A 5 -40.96 22.95 -16.28
N LYS A 6 -39.88 22.54 -16.98
CA LYS A 6 -39.56 21.12 -17.21
C LYS A 6 -38.88 20.60 -15.95
N GLY A 7 -39.58 19.74 -15.20
CA GLY A 7 -38.99 18.97 -14.11
C GLY A 7 -37.94 18.01 -14.65
N ASN A 8 -36.69 18.20 -14.25
CA ASN A 8 -35.57 17.31 -14.57
C ASN A 8 -35.59 16.14 -13.58
N ASN A 9 -36.02 14.96 -14.02
CA ASN A 9 -36.10 13.76 -13.18
C ASN A 9 -34.78 12.98 -13.30
N SER A 10 -33.83 13.26 -12.41
CA SER A 10 -32.58 12.49 -12.31
C SER A 10 -32.86 11.13 -11.67
N ARG A 11 -33.05 10.11 -12.49
CA ARG A 11 -33.03 8.71 -12.02
C ARG A 11 -31.60 8.35 -11.63
N SER A 12 -31.38 8.23 -10.33
CA SER A 12 -30.23 7.61 -9.70
C SER A 12 -30.03 6.20 -10.25
N ARG A 13 -28.85 5.95 -10.83
CA ARG A 13 -28.40 4.59 -11.19
C ARG A 13 -28.00 3.86 -9.91
N PRO A 14 -28.58 2.70 -9.58
CA PRO A 14 -28.11 1.91 -8.46
C PRO A 14 -26.71 1.37 -8.77
N GLY A 15 -25.76 1.63 -7.86
CA GLY A 15 -24.42 1.08 -7.90
C GLY A 15 -24.48 -0.45 -7.85
N GLN A 16 -23.87 -1.08 -8.85
CA GLN A 16 -23.70 -2.52 -8.93
C GLN A 16 -22.68 -2.96 -7.85
N PRO A 17 -23.00 -3.91 -6.96
CA PRO A 17 -22.00 -4.53 -6.10
C PRO A 17 -21.25 -5.62 -6.90
N PHE A 18 -20.00 -5.36 -7.28
CA PHE A 18 -19.13 -6.39 -7.88
C PHE A 18 -18.28 -7.06 -6.80
N TRP A 19 -18.90 -7.95 -6.02
CA TRP A 19 -18.21 -8.94 -5.21
C TRP A 19 -19.07 -10.20 -5.21
N LEU A 20 -18.72 -11.20 -6.03
CA LEU A 20 -18.90 -12.61 -5.70
C LEU A 20 -18.13 -13.46 -6.73
N SER A 21 -17.46 -14.51 -6.22
CA SER A 21 -16.67 -15.53 -6.93
C SER A 21 -15.15 -15.34 -6.92
N ALA A 22 -14.56 -15.15 -5.74
CA ALA A 22 -13.21 -15.67 -5.52
C ALA A 22 -13.33 -17.17 -5.22
N LYS A 23 -13.13 -18.00 -6.24
CA LYS A 23 -12.85 -19.43 -6.02
C LYS A 23 -11.55 -19.50 -5.21
N VAL A 24 -11.62 -20.14 -4.05
CA VAL A 24 -10.46 -20.43 -3.21
C VAL A 24 -9.48 -21.26 -4.03
N VAL A 25 -8.35 -20.66 -4.42
CA VAL A 25 -7.17 -21.39 -4.86
C VAL A 25 -6.20 -21.33 -3.68
N LEU A 26 -6.00 -22.46 -3.01
CA LEU A 26 -5.00 -22.61 -1.96
C LEU A 26 -3.61 -22.39 -2.59
N PRO A 27 -2.78 -21.46 -2.12
CA PRO A 27 -1.40 -21.38 -2.57
C PRO A 27 -0.62 -22.54 -1.96
N VAL A 28 -0.04 -23.38 -2.83
CA VAL A 28 1.00 -24.35 -2.49
C VAL A 28 2.20 -23.56 -1.97
N PHE A 29 2.34 -23.51 -0.65
CA PHE A 29 3.52 -22.98 0.02
C PHE A 29 4.61 -24.06 0.06
N GLY A 30 5.82 -23.70 -0.35
CA GLY A 30 7.05 -24.24 0.24
C GLY A 30 7.78 -25.34 -0.52
N LEU A 31 8.91 -24.97 -1.12
CA LEU A 31 10.14 -25.77 -1.15
C LEU A 31 11.29 -24.75 -1.32
N LEU A 32 11.94 -24.29 -0.25
CA LEU A 32 13.04 -24.92 0.47
C LEU A 32 14.22 -25.24 -0.46
N LEU A 33 15.22 -24.35 -0.49
CA LEU A 33 16.60 -24.73 -0.82
C LEU A 33 17.54 -24.06 0.17
N LEU A 34 18.00 -24.89 1.10
CA LEU A 34 19.07 -24.69 2.04
C LEU A 34 20.40 -24.89 1.29
N ALA A 35 21.33 -23.94 1.36
CA ALA A 35 22.73 -24.20 1.05
C ALA A 35 23.61 -23.49 2.09
N ALA A 36 24.18 -24.30 2.97
CA ALA A 36 25.19 -23.92 3.94
C ALA A 36 26.59 -23.99 3.29
N VAL A 37 27.47 -23.04 3.62
CA VAL A 37 28.93 -23.22 3.50
C VAL A 37 29.56 -22.77 4.83
N LEU A 38 30.34 -23.68 5.39
CA LEU A 38 31.03 -23.60 6.69
C LEU A 38 32.46 -23.05 6.54
N ALA A 39 33.02 -22.62 7.69
CA ALA A 39 34.43 -22.41 8.05
C ALA A 39 35.02 -21.00 7.80
N MET A 40 35.74 -20.34 8.71
CA MET A 40 36.13 -20.54 10.13
C MET A 40 36.72 -19.21 10.66
N PRO A 41 36.99 -19.04 11.98
CA PRO A 41 37.23 -17.76 12.63
C PRO A 41 38.71 -17.30 12.55
N SER A 42 38.93 -15.99 12.59
CA SER A 42 40.22 -15.41 12.94
C SER A 42 40.05 -14.41 14.07
N LEU A 43 40.60 -14.74 15.24
CA LEU A 43 40.78 -13.85 16.38
C LEU A 43 42.00 -12.98 16.11
N ASN A 44 41.80 -11.69 15.85
CA ASN A 44 42.85 -10.69 15.96
C ASN A 44 42.54 -9.79 17.15
N THR A 45 43.31 -9.97 18.22
CA THR A 45 43.30 -9.12 19.42
C THR A 45 44.34 -8.03 19.25
N GLY A 46 43.92 -6.77 19.29
CA GLY A 46 44.83 -5.65 19.55
C GLY A 46 44.35 -4.32 18.98
N GLY A 47 43.79 -3.45 19.82
CA GLY A 47 43.60 -2.04 19.47
C GLY A 47 42.47 -1.36 20.21
N ARG A 48 42.82 -0.61 21.27
CA ARG A 48 41.94 0.21 22.10
C ARG A 48 41.23 1.31 21.30
N HIS A 49 40.00 1.60 21.72
CA HIS A 49 39.23 2.85 21.63
C HIS A 49 39.39 3.73 20.39
N ILE A 50 38.35 3.70 19.55
CA ILE A 50 37.62 4.92 19.18
C ILE A 50 36.14 4.57 19.08
N GLU A 51 35.39 4.90 20.13
CA GLU A 51 33.94 4.98 20.07
C GLU A 51 33.56 6.14 19.15
N LYS A 52 33.50 5.85 17.86
CA LYS A 52 32.96 6.76 16.85
C LYS A 52 31.44 6.74 17.00
N GLU A 53 30.95 7.70 17.76
CA GLU A 53 29.68 8.39 17.59
C GLU A 53 28.63 7.57 16.81
N VAL A 54 27.87 6.75 17.54
CA VAL A 54 26.62 6.19 17.01
C VAL A 54 25.65 7.36 16.87
N ARG A 55 25.78 8.10 15.78
CA ARG A 55 24.63 8.77 15.18
C ARG A 55 23.69 7.64 14.82
N HIS A 56 22.74 7.39 15.71
CA HIS A 56 21.48 6.77 15.38
C HIS A 56 20.85 7.68 14.33
N THR A 57 21.27 7.57 13.08
CA THR A 57 20.36 7.85 11.99
C THR A 57 19.40 6.67 12.02
N ASP A 58 18.36 6.82 12.85
CA ASP A 58 17.05 6.23 12.59
C ASP A 58 16.61 6.77 11.22
N SER A 59 17.22 6.19 10.20
CA SER A 59 16.90 6.40 8.81
C SER A 59 15.64 5.58 8.63
N THR A 60 14.52 6.19 8.99
CA THR A 60 13.25 5.86 8.36
C THR A 60 13.55 5.81 6.87
N VAL A 61 13.63 4.60 6.32
CA VAL A 61 13.88 4.33 4.91
C VAL A 61 12.61 4.71 4.16
N GLN A 62 12.36 6.02 4.08
CA GLN A 62 11.36 6.57 3.19
C GLN A 62 11.99 6.53 1.81
N ALA A 63 11.52 5.61 0.98
CA ALA A 63 11.91 5.56 -0.42
C ALA A 63 11.74 6.96 -1.04
N PRO A 64 12.65 7.40 -1.93
CA PRO A 64 12.56 8.73 -2.51
C PRO A 64 11.18 8.92 -3.13
N PRO A 65 10.55 10.10 -2.96
CA PRO A 65 9.27 10.38 -3.61
C PRO A 65 9.50 10.25 -5.11
N VAL A 66 8.87 9.24 -5.72
CA VAL A 66 8.90 9.10 -7.17
C VAL A 66 8.17 10.31 -7.73
N SER A 67 8.92 11.12 -8.47
CA SER A 67 8.45 12.41 -8.98
C SER A 67 7.17 12.19 -9.78
N GLY A 68 6.06 12.75 -9.31
CA GLY A 68 4.75 12.63 -9.97
C GLY A 68 3.77 11.60 -9.39
N MET A 69 4.10 10.92 -8.29
CA MET A 69 3.19 10.01 -7.59
C MET A 69 2.86 10.53 -6.18
N ARG A 70 1.59 10.40 -5.77
CA ARG A 70 1.12 10.76 -4.42
C ARG A 70 0.43 9.56 -3.78
N THR A 71 0.85 9.20 -2.58
CA THR A 71 0.25 8.13 -1.78
C THR A 71 -0.18 8.65 -0.41
N VAL A 72 -1.33 8.15 0.07
CA VAL A 72 -1.91 8.56 1.35
C VAL A 72 -2.71 7.40 1.94
N PHE A 73 -2.40 6.99 3.17
CA PHE A 73 -3.38 6.32 4.01
C PHE A 73 -4.39 7.32 4.56
N THR A 74 -5.67 6.99 4.49
CA THR A 74 -6.77 7.89 4.89
C THR A 74 -7.88 7.09 5.56
N THR A 75 -8.69 7.77 6.37
CA THR A 75 -9.90 7.21 6.97
C THR A 75 -11.04 7.09 5.96
N ALA A 76 -11.08 7.94 4.92
CA ALA A 76 -12.11 7.90 3.89
C ALA A 76 -11.69 8.59 2.59
N ILE A 77 -12.40 8.24 1.51
CA ILE A 77 -12.33 8.95 0.22
C ILE A 77 -13.62 9.73 0.04
N LYS A 78 -13.51 11.03 -0.23
CA LYS A 78 -14.63 11.89 -0.59
C LYS A 78 -14.29 12.65 -1.86
N ASP A 79 -15.20 12.69 -2.81
CA ASP A 79 -15.01 13.39 -4.09
C ASP A 79 -13.72 12.98 -4.83
N ARG A 80 -13.34 11.70 -4.70
CA ARG A 80 -12.10 11.09 -5.23
C ARG A 80 -10.79 11.63 -4.65
N GLU A 81 -10.85 12.24 -3.47
CA GLU A 81 -9.68 12.70 -2.70
C GLU A 81 -9.71 12.07 -1.29
N PRO A 82 -8.53 11.78 -0.70
CA PRO A 82 -8.44 11.42 0.72
C PRO A 82 -8.89 12.61 1.58
N VAL A 83 -9.67 12.33 2.61
CA VAL A 83 -10.16 13.36 3.54
C VAL A 83 -9.12 13.78 4.57
N ASP A 84 -8.15 12.91 4.83
CA ASP A 84 -7.07 13.08 5.79
C ASP A 84 -5.82 12.26 5.40
N ARG A 85 -4.76 12.38 6.21
CA ARG A 85 -3.60 11.49 6.18
C ARG A 85 -3.44 10.87 7.55
N VAL A 86 -3.33 9.55 7.60
CA VAL A 86 -3.08 8.79 8.84
C VAL A 86 -1.81 7.96 8.72
N SER A 87 -0.98 7.97 9.76
CA SER A 87 0.20 7.11 9.88
C SER A 87 0.02 6.05 10.98
N THR A 88 -1.04 6.17 11.78
CA THR A 88 -1.42 5.20 12.81
C THR A 88 -2.90 4.87 12.67
N PHE A 89 -3.24 3.60 12.88
CA PHE A 89 -4.60 3.09 12.76
C PHE A 89 -4.92 2.18 13.96
N SER A 90 -6.11 2.29 14.55
CA SER A 90 -6.54 1.34 15.58
C SER A 90 -7.24 0.16 14.92
N ALA A 91 -6.83 -1.06 15.27
CA ALA A 91 -7.41 -2.29 14.75
C ALA A 91 -8.93 -2.42 15.02
N LYS A 92 -9.45 -1.69 16.02
CA LYS A 92 -10.90 -1.60 16.30
C LYS A 92 -11.70 -0.88 15.23
N SER A 93 -11.06 -0.01 14.45
CA SER A 93 -11.70 0.72 13.35
C SER A 93 -11.96 -0.20 12.14
N GLY A 94 -11.35 -1.39 12.12
CA GLY A 94 -11.67 -2.50 11.22
C GLY A 94 -11.12 -2.37 9.80
N GLN A 95 -11.10 -1.18 9.20
CA GLN A 95 -10.76 -0.99 7.79
C GLN A 95 -9.81 0.18 7.54
N ALA A 96 -8.69 -0.09 6.85
CA ALA A 96 -7.75 0.93 6.39
C ALA A 96 -7.92 1.18 4.89
N THR A 97 -7.84 2.44 4.47
CA THR A 97 -7.91 2.84 3.06
C THR A 97 -6.60 3.46 2.61
N PHE A 98 -6.14 3.05 1.45
CA PHE A 98 -4.93 3.55 0.81
C PHE A 98 -5.25 4.14 -0.56
N PHE A 99 -4.90 5.42 -0.72
CA PHE A 99 -5.06 6.20 -1.93
C PHE A 99 -3.73 6.30 -2.68
N SER A 100 -3.79 6.21 -4.01
CA SER A 100 -2.71 6.63 -4.89
C SER A 100 -3.22 7.49 -6.05
N GLU A 101 -2.47 8.55 -6.32
CA GLU A 101 -2.55 9.33 -7.56
C GLU A 101 -1.29 9.05 -8.37
N VAL A 102 -1.48 8.57 -9.59
CA VAL A 102 -0.42 8.25 -10.54
C VAL A 102 -0.44 9.22 -11.71
N ARG A 103 0.74 9.42 -12.31
CA ARG A 103 0.90 10.19 -13.54
C ARG A 103 1.76 9.44 -14.55
N ASN A 104 1.56 9.71 -15.84
CA ASN A 104 2.37 9.18 -16.94
C ASN A 104 2.38 7.64 -17.02
N LEU A 105 1.28 7.00 -16.64
CA LEU A 105 1.12 5.54 -16.69
C LEU A 105 -0.11 5.12 -17.52
N ASP A 106 -0.54 5.94 -18.49
CA ASP A 106 -1.69 5.59 -19.33
C ASP A 106 -1.45 4.29 -20.10
N GLY A 107 -2.44 3.39 -20.08
CA GLY A 107 -2.34 2.05 -20.66
C GLY A 107 -1.64 1.00 -19.78
N HIS A 108 -0.92 1.41 -18.73
CA HIS A 108 -0.21 0.51 -17.82
C HIS A 108 -1.10 0.01 -16.67
N THR A 109 -0.59 -0.97 -15.91
CA THR A 109 -1.26 -1.49 -14.72
C THR A 109 -0.44 -1.21 -13.48
N VAL A 110 -1.06 -0.62 -12.47
CA VAL A 110 -0.45 -0.46 -11.15
C VAL A 110 -1.13 -1.38 -10.15
N THR A 111 -0.37 -2.02 -9.28
CA THR A 111 -0.88 -2.93 -8.27
C THR A 111 -0.58 -2.39 -6.88
N HIS A 112 -1.61 -2.27 -6.05
CA HIS A 112 -1.41 -2.05 -4.62
C HIS A 112 -1.14 -3.40 -3.95
N GLN A 113 0.07 -3.61 -3.46
CA GLN A 113 0.44 -4.76 -2.64
C GLN A 113 0.41 -4.38 -1.16
N TRP A 114 -0.61 -4.86 -0.45
CA TRP A 114 -0.72 -4.74 1.00
C TRP A 114 0.18 -5.77 1.67
N ARG A 115 1.08 -5.30 2.53
CA ARG A 115 2.09 -6.13 3.19
C ARG A 115 2.03 -5.95 4.69
N TRP A 116 2.16 -7.05 5.41
CA TRP A 116 2.29 -7.09 6.86
C TRP A 116 3.65 -7.71 7.20
N GLY A 117 4.56 -6.88 7.75
CA GLY A 117 5.99 -7.20 7.73
C GLY A 117 6.48 -7.48 6.31
N ASP A 118 7.18 -8.60 6.11
CA ASP A 118 7.72 -8.99 4.80
C ASP A 118 6.72 -9.73 3.91
N LYS A 119 5.55 -10.11 4.44
CA LYS A 119 4.58 -10.95 3.74
C LYS A 119 3.58 -10.11 2.96
N VAL A 120 3.40 -10.42 1.67
CA VAL A 120 2.29 -9.90 0.86
C VAL A 120 1.00 -10.58 1.30
N MET A 121 0.02 -9.78 1.71
CA MET A 121 -1.25 -10.24 2.27
C MET A 121 -2.42 -10.06 1.31
N PHE A 122 -2.36 -9.05 0.45
CA PHE A 122 -3.39 -8.77 -0.54
C PHE A 122 -2.83 -7.94 -1.68
N GLU A 123 -3.18 -8.27 -2.91
CA GLU A 123 -2.80 -7.54 -4.11
C GLU A 123 -4.04 -7.12 -4.86
N ILE A 124 -4.05 -5.91 -5.39
CA ILE A 124 -5.16 -5.42 -6.21
C ILE A 124 -4.64 -4.58 -7.37
N PRO A 125 -4.80 -5.07 -8.62
CA PRO A 125 -4.37 -4.36 -9.82
C PRO A 125 -5.38 -3.31 -10.28
N PHE A 126 -4.89 -2.23 -10.85
CA PHE A 126 -5.66 -1.15 -11.46
C PHE A 126 -5.12 -0.82 -12.85
N LYS A 127 -5.98 -0.96 -13.87
CA LYS A 127 -5.67 -0.49 -15.22
C LYS A 127 -5.83 1.02 -15.30
N ILE A 128 -4.75 1.72 -15.65
CA ILE A 128 -4.70 3.17 -15.78
C ILE A 128 -5.18 3.56 -17.20
N LYS A 129 -5.99 4.63 -17.27
CA LYS A 129 -6.68 5.04 -18.52
C LYS A 129 -6.60 6.56 -18.75
N GLY A 130 -5.54 7.19 -18.28
CA GLY A 130 -5.28 8.60 -18.52
C GLY A 130 -3.97 9.08 -17.90
N GLU A 131 -3.52 10.25 -18.35
CA GLU A 131 -2.24 10.87 -17.95
C GLU A 131 -2.14 11.09 -16.44
N ARG A 132 -3.25 11.42 -15.78
CA ARG A 132 -3.39 11.52 -14.32
C ARG A 132 -4.55 10.65 -13.88
N TRP A 133 -4.29 9.72 -12.96
CA TRP A 133 -5.31 8.77 -12.51
C TRP A 133 -5.26 8.59 -11.00
N ARG A 134 -6.44 8.46 -10.38
CA ARG A 134 -6.58 8.26 -8.94
C ARG A 134 -7.29 6.94 -8.67
N VAL A 135 -6.69 6.11 -7.83
CA VAL A 135 -7.21 4.83 -7.38
C VAL A 135 -7.09 4.73 -5.87
N TRP A 136 -7.88 3.84 -5.29
CA TRP A 136 -7.77 3.50 -3.88
C TRP A 136 -8.10 2.03 -3.69
N SER A 137 -7.46 1.44 -2.70
CA SER A 137 -7.84 0.12 -2.22
C SER A 137 -8.06 0.18 -0.71
N THR A 138 -8.81 -0.78 -0.22
CA THR A 138 -9.23 -0.82 1.15
C THR A 138 -9.03 -2.23 1.68
N LYS A 139 -8.50 -2.34 2.91
CA LYS A 139 -8.22 -3.63 3.54
C LYS A 139 -8.76 -3.65 4.96
N THR A 140 -9.55 -4.67 5.27
CA THR A 140 -9.91 -4.98 6.65
C THR A 140 -8.67 -5.49 7.39
N LEU A 141 -8.28 -4.82 8.47
CA LEU A 141 -7.13 -5.16 9.31
C LEU A 141 -7.64 -5.73 10.62
N LEU A 142 -7.40 -7.02 10.86
CA LEU A 142 -7.91 -7.72 12.04
C LEU A 142 -7.06 -7.41 13.28
N PRO A 143 -7.62 -7.51 14.50
CA PRO A 143 -6.91 -7.23 15.75
C PRO A 143 -5.63 -8.03 15.97
N GLN A 144 -5.48 -9.20 15.36
CA GLN A 144 -4.25 -10.00 15.43
C GLN A 144 -3.15 -9.55 14.45
N TRP A 145 -3.45 -8.66 13.50
CA TRP A 145 -2.47 -8.14 12.54
C TRP A 145 -1.99 -6.74 12.92
N GLN A 146 -1.54 -6.61 14.16
CA GLN A 146 -0.95 -5.38 14.68
C GLN A 146 0.47 -5.17 14.12
N GLY A 147 1.00 -3.96 14.30
CA GLY A 147 2.34 -3.59 13.89
C GLY A 147 2.38 -2.90 12.53
N VAL A 148 3.54 -2.96 11.89
CA VAL A 148 3.81 -2.20 10.67
C VAL A 148 3.19 -2.88 9.46
N TRP A 149 2.28 -2.14 8.83
CA TRP A 149 1.79 -2.41 7.49
C TRP A 149 2.48 -1.51 6.48
N SER A 150 2.61 -2.00 5.26
CA SER A 150 2.99 -1.15 4.12
C SER A 150 2.10 -1.46 2.92
N VAL A 151 1.91 -0.44 2.08
CA VAL A 151 1.41 -0.65 0.73
C VAL A 151 2.51 -0.28 -0.24
N TRP A 152 2.87 -1.22 -1.10
CA TRP A 152 3.75 -0.97 -2.22
C TRP A 152 2.87 -0.76 -3.45
N VAL A 153 3.16 0.28 -4.21
CA VAL A 153 2.59 0.44 -5.54
C VAL A 153 3.62 -0.04 -6.53
N VAL A 154 3.27 -1.09 -7.29
CA VAL A 154 4.17 -1.73 -8.25
C VAL A 154 3.58 -1.69 -9.65
N ASP A 155 4.43 -1.65 -10.67
CA ASP A 155 4.00 -1.79 -12.07
C ASP A 155 3.88 -3.27 -12.49
N GLU A 156 3.51 -3.51 -13.76
CA GLU A 156 3.41 -4.85 -14.33
C GLU A 156 4.74 -5.64 -14.39
N THR A 157 5.89 -4.98 -14.27
CA THR A 157 7.21 -5.64 -14.23
C THR A 157 7.63 -6.02 -12.80
N GLY A 158 6.86 -5.59 -11.80
CA GLY A 158 7.18 -5.74 -10.38
C GLY A 158 8.10 -4.63 -9.85
N GLN A 159 8.39 -3.60 -10.64
CA GLN A 159 9.16 -2.45 -10.17
C GLN A 159 8.31 -1.64 -9.19
N VAL A 160 8.93 -1.26 -8.07
CA VAL A 160 8.26 -0.47 -7.04
C VAL A 160 8.27 1.00 -7.41
N LEU A 161 7.07 1.54 -7.62
CA LEU A 161 6.82 2.95 -7.95
C LEU A 161 6.60 3.81 -6.71
N ALA A 162 6.09 3.25 -5.62
CA ALA A 162 5.94 3.97 -4.35
C ALA A 162 5.80 3.00 -3.17
N ARG A 163 6.11 3.49 -1.97
CA ARG A 163 5.84 2.79 -0.71
C ARG A 163 5.28 3.77 0.31
N ASP A 164 4.33 3.32 1.10
CA ASP A 164 3.85 4.05 2.28
C ASP A 164 3.63 3.06 3.42
N THR A 165 3.69 3.54 4.65
CA THR A 165 3.58 2.71 5.86
C THR A 165 2.46 3.17 6.77
N LEU A 166 1.89 2.21 7.51
CA LEU A 166 0.82 2.42 8.47
C LEU A 166 1.12 1.60 9.72
N ASN A 167 1.14 2.23 10.89
CA ASN A 167 1.29 1.51 12.16
C ASN A 167 -0.08 1.14 12.72
N VAL A 168 -0.35 -0.16 12.87
CA VAL A 168 -1.61 -0.66 13.43
C VAL A 168 -1.43 -0.96 14.90
N LYS A 169 -2.23 -0.28 15.73
CA LYS A 169 -2.26 -0.44 17.19
C LYS A 169 -3.54 -1.17 17.62
N PRO A 170 -3.55 -1.74 18.83
CA PRO A 170 -4.76 -2.32 19.45
C PRO A 170 -5.99 -1.40 19.46
#